data_AF-A0A1Z9B6T0-F1
#
_entry.id   AF-A0A1Z9B6T0-F1
#
_cell.length_a   1.000
_cell.length_b   1.000
_cell.length_c   1.000
_cell.angle_alpha   90.00
_cell.angle_beta   90.00
_cell.angle_gamma   90.00
#
_symmetry.space_group_name_H-M   'P 1'
#
loop_
_entity.id
_entity.type
_entity.pdbx_description
1 polymer ?
#
loop_
_entity_poly.entity_id
_entity_poly.type
_entity_poly.pdbx_seq_one_letter_code
_entity_poly.pdbx_strand_id
1 'polypeptide(L)'
;MTYAEPTPYQIEELEKEVGNIINILLTDEYVYNYCATLFNYRIGKAQSLVKNLYLLFETILSRDVNFTYSPQFGINLWPGHLGYFKNELIENIIRSKESLFFTDFITETTTFLRYHIKFRFNNYFGLSFKKKFIFKITHALLLFAAKIHKLHVMQHSIINALDLIIINRTTNR
;
A
#
# COMPACT_ATOMS: atom_id res chain seq x y z
N MET A 1 -1.50 0.34 -27.39
CA MET A 1 -0.69 1.53 -27.08
C MET A 1 0.63 1.03 -26.54
N THR A 2 1.74 1.36 -27.18
CA THR A 2 3.08 1.14 -26.66
C THR A 2 3.44 2.29 -25.73
N TYR A 3 3.86 1.99 -24.50
CA TYR A 3 4.35 3.03 -23.60
C TYR A 3 5.70 3.50 -24.10
N ALA A 4 5.79 4.78 -24.44
CA ALA A 4 7.04 5.39 -24.86
C ALA A 4 7.99 5.52 -23.66
N GLU A 5 9.29 5.41 -23.93
CA GLU A 5 10.30 5.72 -22.93
C GLU A 5 10.32 7.24 -22.65
N PRO A 6 10.27 7.68 -21.38
CA PRO A 6 10.33 9.10 -21.03
C PRO A 6 11.72 9.69 -21.35
N THR A 7 11.75 10.96 -21.71
CA THR A 7 13.01 11.71 -21.86
C THR A 7 13.67 11.95 -20.50
N PRO A 8 14.97 12.26 -20.43
CA PRO A 8 15.64 12.55 -19.16
C PRO A 8 14.96 13.65 -18.34
N TYR A 9 14.51 14.72 -19.00
CA TYR A 9 13.76 15.80 -18.36
C TYR A 9 12.42 15.32 -17.76
N GLN A 10 11.69 14.48 -18.50
CA GLN A 10 10.46 13.89 -17.98
C GLN A 10 10.71 12.97 -16.80
N ILE A 11 11.83 12.24 -16.79
CA ILE A 11 12.23 11.41 -15.64
C ILE A 11 12.40 12.29 -14.39
N GLU A 12 13.15 13.39 -14.48
CA GLU A 12 13.35 14.31 -13.35
C GLU A 12 12.03 14.89 -12.81
N GLU A 13 11.10 15.25 -13.70
CA GLU A 13 9.76 15.70 -13.29
C GLU A 13 8.98 14.59 -12.59
N LEU A 14 8.99 13.38 -13.15
CA LEU A 14 8.29 12.24 -12.59
C LEU A 14 8.87 11.83 -11.24
N GLU A 15 10.18 11.93 -11.03
CA GLU A 15 10.80 11.66 -9.73
C GLU A 15 10.30 12.61 -8.64
N LYS A 16 10.10 13.89 -8.97
CA LYS A 16 9.47 14.86 -8.04
C LYS A 16 8.03 14.46 -7.72
N GLU A 17 7.26 14.04 -8.73
CA GLU A 17 5.89 13.55 -8.54
C GLU A 17 5.85 12.26 -7.72
N VAL A 18 6.81 11.34 -7.89
CA VAL A 18 6.96 10.15 -7.05
C VAL A 18 7.25 10.55 -5.61
N GLY A 19 8.10 11.55 -5.39
CA GLY A 19 8.32 12.15 -4.08
C GLY A 19 7.02 12.67 -3.45
N ASN A 20 6.19 13.36 -4.24
CA ASN A 20 4.87 13.83 -3.81
C ASN A 20 3.94 12.68 -3.45
N ILE A 21 3.87 11.64 -4.29
CA ILE A 21 3.08 10.43 -4.03
C ILE A 21 3.51 9.79 -2.70
N ILE A 22 4.82 9.64 -2.47
CA ILE A 22 5.35 9.10 -1.21
C ILE A 22 4.94 9.95 -0.01
N ASN A 23 5.02 11.28 -0.14
CA ASN A 23 4.60 12.18 0.93
C ASN A 23 3.10 12.02 1.22
N ILE A 24 2.24 11.92 0.19
CA ILE A 24 0.80 11.68 0.34
C ILE A 24 0.54 10.34 1.04
N LEU A 25 1.20 9.26 0.59
CA LEU A 25 1.09 7.92 1.18
C LEU A 25 1.50 7.88 2.66
N LEU A 26 2.34 8.81 3.11
CA LEU A 26 2.82 8.93 4.49
C LEU A 26 2.05 9.95 5.32
N THR A 27 1.03 10.61 4.77
CA THR A 27 0.12 11.48 5.53
C THR A 27 -0.72 10.65 6.50
N ASP A 28 -1.05 11.24 7.65
CA ASP A 28 -1.90 10.56 8.64
C ASP A 28 -3.31 10.29 8.09
N GLU A 29 -3.83 11.18 7.24
CA GLU A 29 -5.11 11.03 6.57
C GLU A 29 -5.13 9.81 5.63
N TYR A 30 -4.15 9.70 4.72
CA TYR A 30 -4.06 8.56 3.83
C TYR A 30 -3.97 7.25 4.61
N VAL A 31 -3.08 7.20 5.61
CA VAL A 31 -2.86 5.99 6.40
C VAL A 31 -4.09 5.60 7.20
N TYR A 32 -4.80 6.57 7.77
CA TYR A 32 -6.05 6.31 8.47
C TYR A 32 -7.12 5.72 7.53
N ASN A 33 -7.33 6.33 6.37
CA ASN A 33 -8.30 5.87 5.37
C ASN A 33 -7.92 4.50 4.79
N TYR A 34 -6.63 4.27 4.58
CA TYR A 34 -6.06 2.99 4.15
C TYR A 34 -6.37 1.89 5.17
N CYS A 35 -6.06 2.12 6.45
CA CYS A 35 -6.38 1.18 7.53
C CYS A 35 -7.88 0.91 7.61
N ALA A 36 -8.71 1.96 7.66
CA ALA A 36 -10.16 1.82 7.74
C ALA A 36 -10.72 0.97 6.59
N THR A 37 -10.28 1.24 5.37
CA THR A 37 -10.69 0.50 4.17
C THR A 37 -10.23 -0.97 4.26
N LEU A 38 -8.96 -1.21 4.60
CA LEU A 38 -8.42 -2.57 4.68
C LEU A 38 -9.14 -3.41 5.73
N PHE A 39 -9.39 -2.84 6.90
CA PHE A 39 -10.08 -3.53 7.98
C PHE A 39 -11.57 -3.71 7.67
N ASN A 40 -12.26 -2.76 7.04
CA ASN A 40 -13.65 -2.97 6.60
C ASN A 40 -13.77 -4.12 5.59
N TYR A 41 -12.86 -4.22 4.62
CA TYR A 41 -12.87 -5.32 3.65
C TYR A 41 -12.44 -6.68 4.23
N ARG A 42 -11.65 -6.71 5.32
CA ARG A 42 -11.12 -7.96 5.91
C ARG A 42 -11.80 -8.42 7.20
N ILE A 43 -12.45 -7.53 7.95
CA ILE A 43 -13.24 -7.89 9.15
C ILE A 43 -14.45 -8.76 8.77
N GLY A 44 -14.90 -8.72 7.52
CA GLY A 44 -15.87 -9.68 7.00
C GLY A 44 -15.32 -11.07 6.62
N LYS A 45 -14.00 -11.25 6.46
CA LYS A 45 -13.39 -12.50 5.92
C LYS A 45 -12.49 -13.25 6.90
N ALA A 46 -11.85 -12.58 7.86
CA ALA A 46 -11.05 -13.23 8.91
C ALA A 46 -11.59 -12.86 10.29
N GLN A 47 -12.01 -13.87 11.05
CA GLN A 47 -12.63 -13.71 12.38
C GLN A 47 -11.67 -13.14 13.45
N SER A 48 -10.36 -13.10 13.20
CA SER A 48 -9.33 -12.71 14.18
C SER A 48 -8.61 -11.41 13.81
N LEU A 49 -8.68 -10.42 14.71
CA LEU A 49 -7.91 -9.17 14.63
C LEU A 49 -6.40 -9.44 14.52
N VAL A 50 -5.86 -10.34 15.35
CA VAL A 50 -4.44 -10.69 15.34
C VAL A 50 -4.02 -11.28 14.00
N LYS A 51 -4.84 -12.15 13.39
CA LYS A 51 -4.55 -12.71 12.06
C LYS A 51 -4.53 -11.62 10.98
N ASN A 52 -5.45 -10.65 11.05
CA ASN A 52 -5.46 -9.53 10.10
C ASN A 52 -4.21 -8.64 10.24
N LEU A 53 -3.82 -8.32 11.48
CA LEU A 53 -2.61 -7.57 11.77
C LEU A 53 -1.35 -8.33 11.35
N TYR A 54 -1.30 -9.64 11.61
CA TYR A 54 -0.22 -10.52 11.17
C TYR A 54 -0.04 -10.44 9.65
N LEU A 55 -1.11 -10.65 8.87
CA LEU A 55 -1.06 -10.59 7.40
C LEU A 55 -0.64 -9.21 6.90
N LEU A 56 -1.12 -8.14 7.53
CA LEU A 56 -0.76 -6.76 7.17
C LEU A 56 0.73 -6.51 7.40
N PHE A 57 1.23 -6.76 8.61
CA PHE A 57 2.63 -6.52 8.94
C PHE A 57 3.57 -7.46 8.20
N GLU A 58 3.21 -8.73 8.03
CA GLU A 58 3.98 -9.70 7.25
C GLU A 58 4.14 -9.26 5.81
N THR A 59 3.05 -8.78 5.19
CA THR A 59 3.09 -8.26 3.81
C THR A 59 4.03 -7.06 3.72
N ILE A 60 3.86 -6.05 4.58
CA ILE A 60 4.67 -4.81 4.54
C ILE A 60 6.15 -5.12 4.79
N LEU A 61 6.46 -6.00 5.75
CA LEU A 61 7.83 -6.29 6.17
C LEU A 61 8.55 -7.30 5.28
N SER A 62 7.84 -8.16 4.56
CA SER A 62 8.43 -9.28 3.82
C SER A 62 8.31 -9.14 2.31
N ARG A 63 7.32 -8.39 1.80
CA ARG A 63 7.08 -8.25 0.35
C ARG A 63 7.59 -6.91 -0.15
N ASP A 64 8.15 -6.92 -1.35
CA ASP A 64 8.47 -5.69 -2.06
C ASP A 64 7.22 -4.96 -2.53
N VAL A 65 7.34 -3.64 -2.55
CA VAL A 65 6.27 -2.78 -3.03
C VAL A 65 6.27 -2.89 -4.55
N ASN A 66 5.14 -3.31 -5.08
CA ASN A 66 4.84 -3.29 -6.50
C ASN A 66 3.69 -2.31 -6.68
N PHE A 67 4.01 -1.05 -6.92
CA PHE A 67 3.01 -0.02 -7.12
C PHE A 67 2.21 -0.33 -8.38
N THR A 68 0.90 -0.45 -8.23
CA THR A 68 -0.05 -0.65 -9.33
C THR A 68 -1.16 0.36 -9.27
N TYR A 69 -1.70 0.69 -10.44
CA TYR A 69 -2.80 1.64 -10.57
C TYR A 69 -3.93 1.04 -11.41
N SER A 70 -5.16 1.23 -10.97
CA SER A 70 -6.36 0.98 -11.74
C SER A 70 -7.24 2.22 -11.72
N PRO A 71 -7.65 2.76 -12.87
CA PRO A 71 -8.62 3.85 -12.92
C PRO A 71 -9.93 3.54 -12.18
N GLN A 72 -10.32 2.27 -12.13
CA GLN A 72 -11.54 1.80 -11.47
C GLN A 72 -11.37 1.63 -9.96
N PHE A 73 -10.22 1.10 -9.50
CA PHE A 73 -10.05 0.71 -8.10
C PHE A 73 -9.08 1.59 -7.28
N GLY A 74 -8.28 2.43 -7.94
CA GLY A 74 -7.27 3.27 -7.30
C GLY A 74 -5.89 2.65 -7.33
N ILE A 75 -5.10 2.85 -6.27
CA ILE A 75 -3.70 2.41 -6.18
C ILE A 75 -3.56 1.20 -5.26
N ASN A 76 -2.56 0.37 -5.52
CA ASN A 76 -2.19 -0.73 -4.64
C ASN A 76 -0.67 -0.92 -4.62
N LEU A 77 -0.10 -0.91 -3.42
CA LEU A 77 1.34 -1.07 -3.19
C LEU A 77 1.77 -2.55 -3.13
N TRP A 78 0.84 -3.47 -2.85
CA TRP A 78 1.09 -4.91 -2.74
C TRP A 78 -0.04 -5.71 -3.41
N PRO A 79 -0.13 -5.69 -4.76
CA PRO A 79 -1.13 -6.43 -5.52
C PRO A 79 -1.12 -7.92 -5.13
N GLY A 80 -2.32 -8.51 -5.03
CA GLY A 80 -2.51 -9.91 -4.59
C GLY A 80 -2.43 -10.12 -3.07
N HIS A 81 -1.87 -9.17 -2.31
CA HIS A 81 -1.75 -9.27 -0.85
C HIS A 81 -2.62 -8.28 -0.10
N LEU A 82 -2.72 -7.04 -0.57
CA LEU A 82 -3.55 -5.98 0.03
C LEU A 82 -4.47 -5.38 -1.03
N GLY A 83 -5.49 -4.64 -0.59
CA GLY A 83 -6.53 -4.11 -1.47
C GLY A 83 -6.06 -2.94 -2.34
N TYR A 84 -6.93 -2.52 -3.28
CA TYR A 84 -6.79 -1.23 -3.93
C TYR A 84 -7.47 -0.14 -3.10
N PHE A 85 -6.92 1.07 -3.14
CA PHE A 85 -7.39 2.21 -2.36
C PHE A 85 -7.49 3.44 -3.26
N LYS A 86 -8.64 4.11 -3.22
CA LYS A 86 -8.88 5.35 -3.94
C LYS A 86 -8.22 6.52 -3.21
N ASN A 87 -7.51 7.37 -3.96
CA ASN A 87 -6.94 8.61 -3.46
C ASN A 87 -6.83 9.59 -4.62
N GLU A 88 -7.70 10.59 -4.64
CA GLU A 88 -7.82 11.51 -5.77
C GLU A 88 -6.52 12.27 -6.07
N LEU A 89 -5.75 12.64 -5.05
CA LEU A 89 -4.49 13.35 -5.23
C LEU A 89 -3.49 12.50 -6.02
N ILE A 90 -3.27 11.25 -5.61
CA ILE A 90 -2.36 10.34 -6.31
C ILE A 90 -2.92 9.97 -7.68
N GLU A 91 -4.24 9.75 -7.79
CA GLU A 91 -4.87 9.41 -9.07
C GLU A 91 -4.76 10.54 -10.10
N ASN A 92 -4.88 11.80 -9.68
CA ASN A 92 -4.72 12.96 -10.57
C ASN A 92 -3.27 13.11 -11.07
N ILE A 93 -2.29 12.87 -10.20
CA ILE A 93 -0.87 12.84 -10.57
C ILE A 93 -0.65 11.76 -11.65
N ILE A 94 -1.16 10.55 -11.42
CA ILE A 94 -0.92 9.41 -12.31
C ILE A 94 -1.67 9.54 -13.64
N ARG A 95 -2.96 9.87 -13.61
CA ARG A 95 -3.85 9.82 -14.79
C ARG A 95 -3.37 10.68 -15.94
N SER A 96 -2.77 11.83 -15.64
CA SER A 96 -2.23 12.75 -16.65
C SER A 96 -0.96 12.21 -17.34
N LYS A 97 -0.25 11.26 -16.73
CA LYS A 97 1.07 10.77 -17.15
C LYS A 97 1.19 9.24 -17.06
N GLU A 98 0.09 8.50 -17.21
CA GLU A 98 0.05 7.04 -17.02
C GLU A 98 1.12 6.32 -17.84
N SER A 99 1.28 6.72 -19.09
CA SER A 99 2.24 6.13 -20.02
C SER A 99 3.70 6.40 -19.68
N LEU A 100 3.94 7.43 -18.88
CA LEU A 100 5.27 7.77 -18.41
C LEU A 100 5.58 7.08 -17.08
N PHE A 101 4.60 6.89 -16.21
CA PHE A 101 4.77 6.17 -14.94
C PHE A 101 4.88 4.66 -15.10
N PHE A 102 4.25 4.08 -16.14
CA PHE A 102 4.13 2.63 -16.30
C PHE A 102 4.65 2.14 -17.65
N THR A 103 5.23 0.93 -17.67
CA THR A 103 5.69 0.24 -18.88
C THR A 103 4.79 -0.91 -19.32
N ASP A 104 3.76 -1.25 -18.54
CA ASP A 104 2.89 -2.39 -18.84
C ASP A 104 1.52 -2.28 -18.16
N PHE A 105 0.51 -2.87 -18.80
CA PHE A 105 -0.84 -2.95 -18.27
C PHE A 105 -1.57 -4.24 -18.69
N ILE A 106 -2.50 -4.70 -17.87
CA ILE A 106 -3.42 -5.81 -18.17
C ILE A 106 -4.82 -5.24 -18.41
N THR A 107 -5.52 -5.77 -19.42
CA THR A 107 -6.96 -5.55 -19.61
C THR A 107 -7.73 -6.86 -19.51
N GLU A 108 -8.72 -6.93 -18.63
CA GLU A 108 -9.68 -8.02 -18.58
C GLU A 108 -10.96 -7.64 -19.36
N THR A 109 -11.46 -8.53 -20.22
CA THR A 109 -12.42 -8.22 -21.28
C THR A 109 -13.88 -8.51 -20.95
N THR A 110 -14.19 -9.23 -19.86
CA THR A 110 -15.58 -9.49 -19.45
C THR A 110 -16.23 -8.29 -18.73
N THR A 111 -15.38 -7.37 -18.26
CA THR A 111 -15.72 -6.07 -17.68
C THR A 111 -14.44 -5.27 -17.88
N PHE A 112 -14.40 -4.18 -18.65
CA PHE A 112 -13.17 -3.48 -19.03
C PHE A 112 -12.38 -2.94 -17.82
N LEU A 113 -11.61 -3.81 -17.17
CA LEU A 113 -10.73 -3.49 -16.06
C LEU A 113 -9.34 -3.26 -16.62
N ARG A 114 -8.75 -2.12 -16.28
CA ARG A 114 -7.37 -1.80 -16.67
C ARG A 114 -6.52 -1.71 -15.41
N TYR A 115 -5.41 -2.45 -15.43
CA TYR A 115 -4.42 -2.43 -14.36
C TYR A 115 -3.06 -2.09 -14.94
N HIS A 116 -2.46 -0.99 -14.50
CA HIS A 116 -1.09 -0.63 -14.79
C HIS A 116 -0.18 -1.28 -13.76
N ILE A 117 0.70 -2.18 -14.20
CA ILE A 117 1.36 -3.16 -13.31
C ILE A 117 2.88 -3.01 -13.20
N LYS A 118 3.54 -2.41 -14.19
CA LYS A 118 5.00 -2.18 -14.16
C LYS A 118 5.32 -0.72 -13.94
N PHE A 119 5.24 -0.28 -12.69
CA PHE A 119 5.61 1.07 -12.29
C PHE A 119 7.12 1.27 -12.35
N ARG A 120 7.58 2.32 -13.05
CA ARG A 120 9.01 2.56 -13.30
C ARG A 120 9.81 2.88 -12.03
N PHE A 121 9.16 3.44 -11.01
CA PHE A 121 9.82 3.99 -9.83
C PHE A 121 9.63 3.15 -8.57
N ASN A 122 9.44 1.83 -8.71
CA ASN A 122 9.26 0.92 -7.56
C ASN A 122 10.44 0.96 -6.57
N ASN A 123 11.66 1.27 -7.06
CA ASN A 123 12.86 1.44 -6.25
C ASN A 123 12.73 2.54 -5.16
N TYR A 124 11.85 3.52 -5.34
CA TYR A 124 11.62 4.57 -4.34
C TYR A 124 10.86 4.05 -3.09
N PHE A 125 10.17 2.90 -3.20
CA PHE A 125 9.42 2.28 -2.11
C PHE A 125 10.23 1.24 -1.32
N GLY A 126 11.53 1.47 -1.18
CA GLY A 126 12.45 0.60 -0.45
C GLY A 126 12.24 0.57 1.08
N LEU A 127 13.22 0.04 1.79
CA LEU A 127 13.14 -0.17 3.25
C LEU A 127 12.82 1.10 4.05
N SER A 128 13.35 2.25 3.64
CA SER A 128 13.08 3.55 4.29
C SER A 128 11.60 3.90 4.26
N PHE A 129 10.95 3.74 3.10
CA PHE A 129 9.51 3.94 2.95
C PHE A 129 8.73 2.95 3.83
N LYS A 130 9.04 1.65 3.74
CA LYS A 130 8.36 0.60 4.52
C LYS A 130 8.42 0.89 6.04
N LYS A 131 9.56 1.33 6.56
CA LYS A 131 9.73 1.72 7.98
C LYS A 131 8.85 2.90 8.37
N LYS A 132 8.80 3.96 7.55
CA LYS A 132 7.94 5.12 7.81
C LYS A 132 6.46 4.75 7.75
N PHE A 133 6.08 3.96 6.74
CA PHE A 133 4.71 3.55 6.51
C PHE A 133 4.18 2.64 7.63
N ILE A 134 4.97 1.64 8.06
CA ILE A 134 4.55 0.77 9.16
C ILE A 134 4.45 1.53 10.50
N PHE A 135 5.33 2.50 10.74
CA PHE A 135 5.25 3.37 11.91
C PHE A 135 3.93 4.15 11.90
N LYS A 136 3.59 4.77 10.77
CA LYS A 136 2.33 5.50 10.60
C LYS A 136 1.11 4.60 10.78
N ILE A 137 1.12 3.39 10.22
CA ILE A 137 0.04 2.39 10.39
C ILE A 137 -0.14 2.04 11.87
N THR A 138 0.94 1.68 12.56
CA THR A 138 0.89 1.32 13.99
C THR A 138 0.35 2.49 14.81
N HIS A 139 0.81 3.70 14.55
CA HIS A 139 0.32 4.90 15.23
C HIS A 139 -1.17 5.14 14.99
N ALA A 140 -1.63 5.05 13.74
CA ALA A 140 -3.05 5.21 13.39
C ALA A 140 -3.94 4.15 14.07
N LEU A 141 -3.48 2.90 14.13
CA LEU A 141 -4.21 1.82 14.82
C LEU A 141 -4.33 2.05 16.32
N LEU A 142 -3.24 2.50 16.97
CA LEU A 142 -3.23 2.83 18.39
C LEU A 142 -4.13 4.03 18.70
N LEU A 143 -4.07 5.08 17.88
CA LEU A 143 -4.97 6.24 18.01
C LEU A 143 -6.44 5.86 17.85
N PHE A 144 -6.77 5.03 16.86
CA PHE A 144 -8.12 4.51 16.70
C PHE A 144 -8.58 3.71 17.92
N ALA A 145 -7.73 2.80 18.41
CA ALA A 145 -8.03 1.99 19.58
C ALA A 145 -8.18 2.82 20.86
N ALA A 146 -7.41 3.89 21.01
CA ALA A 146 -7.56 4.84 22.10
C ALA A 146 -8.93 5.54 22.06
N LYS A 147 -9.40 5.96 20.87
CA LYS A 147 -10.72 6.60 20.68
C LYS A 147 -11.89 5.70 21.08
N ILE A 148 -11.75 4.38 20.92
CA ILE A 148 -12.78 3.40 21.32
C ILE A 148 -12.52 2.75 22.69
N HIS A 149 -11.57 3.29 23.48
CA HIS A 149 -11.17 2.77 24.79
C HIS A 149 -10.71 1.29 24.79
N LYS A 150 -10.08 0.84 23.70
CA LYS A 150 -9.52 -0.51 23.52
C LYS A 150 -8.01 -0.49 23.22
N LEU A 151 -7.29 0.54 23.69
CA LEU A 151 -5.85 0.70 23.43
C LEU A 151 -5.03 -0.54 23.80
N HIS A 152 -5.24 -1.08 25.00
CA HIS A 152 -4.54 -2.28 25.47
C HIS A 152 -4.77 -3.49 24.55
N VAL A 153 -6.01 -3.70 24.08
CA VAL A 153 -6.35 -4.79 23.15
C VAL A 153 -5.55 -4.65 21.86
N MET A 154 -5.48 -3.43 21.30
CA MET A 154 -4.72 -3.18 20.08
C MET A 154 -3.22 -3.37 20.29
N GLN A 155 -2.65 -2.88 21.39
CA GLN A 155 -1.24 -3.07 21.72
C GLN A 155 -0.87 -4.56 21.79
N HIS A 156 -1.63 -5.35 22.57
CA HIS A 156 -1.43 -6.79 22.66
C HIS A 156 -1.61 -7.48 21.30
N SER A 157 -2.61 -7.07 20.52
CA SER A 157 -2.85 -7.66 19.20
C SER A 157 -1.72 -7.38 18.20
N ILE A 158 -1.13 -6.18 18.25
CA ILE A 158 0.03 -5.81 17.43
C ILE A 158 1.26 -6.61 17.87
N ILE A 159 1.54 -6.69 19.18
CA ILE A 159 2.67 -7.47 19.72
C ILE A 159 2.55 -8.93 19.29
N ASN A 160 1.41 -9.56 19.55
CA ASN A 160 1.18 -10.96 19.17
C ASN A 160 1.33 -11.18 17.65
N ALA A 161 0.86 -10.24 16.83
CA ALA A 161 1.03 -10.32 15.38
C ALA A 161 2.50 -10.26 14.96
N LEU A 162 3.30 -9.39 15.58
CA LEU A 162 4.74 -9.28 15.32
C LEU A 162 5.51 -10.51 15.81
N ASP A 163 5.16 -11.04 16.98
CA ASP A 163 5.78 -12.25 17.54
C ASP A 163 5.54 -13.45 16.62
N LEU A 164 4.32 -13.59 16.08
CA LEU A 164 4.02 -14.63 15.08
C LEU A 164 4.89 -14.51 13.82
N ILE A 165 5.21 -13.30 13.37
CA ILE A 165 6.12 -13.08 12.23
C ILE A 165 7.53 -13.54 12.59
N ILE A 166 8.01 -13.18 13.78
CA ILE A 166 9.34 -13.57 14.26
C ILE A 166 9.43 -15.09 14.33
N ILE A 167 8.48 -15.75 15.00
CA ILE A 167 8.42 -17.20 15.15
C ILE A 167 8.44 -17.90 13.78
N ASN A 168 7.57 -17.49 12.85
CA ASN A 168 7.50 -18.08 11.51
C ASN A 168 8.79 -17.89 10.70
N ARG A 169 9.50 -16.77 10.89
CA ARG A 169 10.80 -16.54 10.23
C ARG A 169 11.93 -17.36 10.85
N THR A 170 11.87 -17.65 12.15
CA THR A 170 12.87 -18.48 12.82
C THR A 170 12.67 -19.97 12.57
N THR A 171 11.44 -20.42 12.32
CA THR A 171 11.12 -21.84 12.08
C THR A 171 11.23 -22.28 10.62
N ASN A 172 11.10 -21.35 9.66
CA ASN A 172 11.26 -21.62 8.23
C ASN A 172 12.67 -21.28 7.69
N ARG A 173 13.66 -21.25 8.58
CA ARG A 173 15.10 -21.24 8.25
C ARG A 173 15.66 -22.62 8.51
#